data_AF-A0A8B7DGM4-F1
#
_entry.id   AF-A0A8B7DGM4-F1
#
_cell.length_a   1.000
_cell.length_b   1.000
_cell.length_c   1.000
_cell.angle_alpha   90.00
_cell.angle_beta   90.00
_cell.angle_gamma   90.00
#
_symmetry.space_group_name_H-M   'P 1'
#
loop_
_entity.id
_entity.type
_entity.pdbx_description
1 polymer ?
#
loop_
_entity_poly.entity_id
_entity_poly.type
_entity_poly.pdbx_seq_one_letter_code
_entity_poly.pdbx_strand_id
1 'polypeptide(L)'
;MDGPAGCGKTFTYNYLIAETSSRHIITATAAWTGIAATLLKKGCTLYGLFKLPVPILENSTCNVTPNSIHGKFLRQVSLYLLDEASMIPKHALNAIDKLLQDVCNNKFPFGGKVILMGGDFRQILPVVKRGQPADIVEACIKCSQHWQYVQRFSLTENMRVQAEEEEFSQWLLKLGSGTLPLKADGSFRGCIEIPEQCLLGENESLVDKIFGVAEEDD
;
A
#
# COMPACT_ATOMS: atom_id res chain seq x y z
N MET A 1 -2.06 -6.63 -6.64
CA MET A 1 -2.64 -7.49 -5.60
C MET A 1 -3.49 -6.62 -4.69
N ASP A 2 -4.78 -6.64 -4.89
CA ASP A 2 -5.75 -5.99 -4.01
C ASP A 2 -6.05 -6.94 -2.86
N GLY A 3 -5.83 -6.52 -1.63
CA GLY A 3 -6.10 -7.35 -0.47
C GLY A 3 -6.53 -6.46 0.68
N PRO A 4 -7.70 -6.70 1.30
CA PRO A 4 -8.06 -6.04 2.53
C PRO A 4 -7.01 -6.22 3.63
N ALA A 5 -7.18 -5.48 4.72
CA ALA A 5 -6.43 -5.73 5.95
C ALA A 5 -6.63 -7.19 6.41
N GLY A 6 -5.54 -7.85 6.82
CA GLY A 6 -5.59 -9.23 7.33
C GLY A 6 -5.57 -10.34 6.27
N CYS A 7 -5.73 -10.05 4.98
CA CYS A 7 -5.81 -11.08 3.93
C CYS A 7 -4.46 -11.71 3.51
N GLY A 8 -3.40 -11.57 4.31
CA GLY A 8 -2.13 -12.26 4.04
C GLY A 8 -1.22 -11.64 2.97
N LYS A 9 -1.40 -10.36 2.57
CA LYS A 9 -0.54 -9.70 1.57
C LYS A 9 0.97 -9.88 1.85
N THR A 10 1.39 -9.58 3.08
CA THR A 10 2.79 -9.70 3.51
C THR A 10 3.28 -11.15 3.48
N PHE A 11 2.42 -12.11 3.82
CA PHE A 11 2.73 -13.54 3.71
C PHE A 11 3.00 -13.92 2.25
N THR A 12 2.14 -13.49 1.33
CA THR A 12 2.32 -13.70 -0.12
C THR A 12 3.62 -13.09 -0.62
N TYR A 13 3.98 -11.87 -0.20
CA TYR A 13 5.28 -11.28 -0.56
C TYR A 13 6.45 -12.12 -0.07
N ASN A 14 6.42 -12.56 1.18
CA ASN A 14 7.49 -13.37 1.75
C ASN A 14 7.67 -14.70 1.02
N TYR A 15 6.56 -15.35 0.64
CA TYR A 15 6.57 -16.54 -0.20
C TYR A 15 7.22 -16.25 -1.56
N LEU A 16 6.80 -15.20 -2.26
CA LEU A 16 7.36 -14.82 -3.57
C LEU A 16 8.85 -14.47 -3.48
N ILE A 17 9.28 -13.80 -2.41
CA ILE A 17 10.70 -13.49 -2.18
C ILE A 17 11.49 -14.78 -2.00
N ALA A 18 10.98 -15.74 -1.22
CA ALA A 18 11.64 -17.02 -1.02
C ALA A 18 11.73 -17.83 -2.31
N GLU A 19 10.64 -17.89 -3.08
CA GLU A 19 10.56 -18.63 -4.34
C GLU A 19 11.41 -18.00 -5.45
N THR A 20 11.45 -16.68 -5.55
CA THR A 20 12.37 -16.01 -6.50
C THR A 20 13.83 -16.20 -6.10
N SER A 21 14.14 -16.14 -4.81
CA SER A 21 15.50 -16.36 -4.30
C SER A 21 15.99 -17.78 -4.56
N SER A 22 15.13 -18.81 -4.40
CA SER A 22 15.49 -20.21 -4.69
C SER A 22 15.85 -20.44 -6.15
N ARG A 23 15.34 -19.59 -7.06
CA ARG A 23 15.63 -19.61 -8.50
C ARG A 23 16.71 -18.61 -8.93
N HIS A 24 17.45 -18.03 -7.97
CA HIS A 24 18.46 -16.98 -8.21
C HIS A 24 17.92 -15.73 -8.93
N ILE A 25 16.63 -15.46 -8.82
CA ILE A 25 15.99 -14.25 -9.33
C ILE A 25 16.10 -13.15 -8.29
N ILE A 26 16.59 -11.98 -8.70
CA ILE A 26 16.75 -10.84 -7.80
C ILE A 26 15.41 -10.10 -7.69
N THR A 27 14.94 -9.97 -6.46
CA THR A 27 13.71 -9.26 -6.08
C THR A 27 14.05 -8.06 -5.22
N ALA A 28 13.48 -6.90 -5.54
CA ALA A 28 13.56 -5.70 -4.71
C ALA A 28 12.19 -5.38 -4.09
N THR A 29 12.17 -5.04 -2.82
CA THR A 29 10.95 -4.73 -2.07
C THR A 29 10.99 -3.28 -1.60
N ALA A 30 9.88 -2.58 -1.81
CA ALA A 30 9.76 -1.19 -1.37
C ALA A 30 8.34 -0.80 -1.00
N ALA A 31 8.20 0.22 -0.16
CA ALA A 31 6.92 0.82 0.18
C ALA A 31 6.99 2.36 0.10
N TRP A 32 5.84 3.02 0.06
CA TRP A 32 5.78 4.48 0.01
C TRP A 32 6.28 5.14 1.31
N THR A 33 5.90 4.60 2.46
CA THR A 33 6.27 5.12 3.79
C THR A 33 7.43 4.35 4.41
N GLY A 34 8.18 5.01 5.30
CA GLY A 34 9.31 4.40 6.02
C GLY A 34 8.89 3.23 6.90
N ILE A 35 7.80 3.39 7.66
CA ILE A 35 7.30 2.34 8.57
C ILE A 35 6.88 1.11 7.78
N ALA A 36 6.10 1.26 6.70
CA ALA A 36 5.71 0.14 5.85
C ALA A 36 6.94 -0.57 5.26
N ALA A 37 7.95 0.20 4.82
CA ALA A 37 9.18 -0.36 4.29
C ALA A 37 9.95 -1.21 5.32
N THR A 38 9.98 -0.81 6.59
CA THR A 38 10.65 -1.59 7.65
C THR A 38 10.00 -2.95 7.93
N LEU A 39 8.73 -3.12 7.58
CA LEU A 39 8.01 -4.38 7.75
C LEU A 39 8.24 -5.36 6.59
N LEU A 40 8.84 -4.90 5.49
CA LEU A 40 9.18 -5.73 4.34
C LEU A 40 10.56 -6.37 4.51
N LYS A 41 10.68 -7.65 4.13
CA LYS A 41 11.97 -8.34 4.12
C LYS A 41 12.94 -7.66 3.15
N LYS A 42 14.08 -7.18 3.67
CA LYS A 42 15.07 -6.35 2.96
C LYS A 42 14.45 -5.09 2.31
N GLY A 43 13.37 -4.59 2.92
CA GLY A 43 12.61 -3.46 2.42
C GLY A 43 13.35 -2.14 2.53
N CYS A 44 12.99 -1.23 1.63
CA CYS A 44 13.37 0.17 1.70
C CYS A 44 12.22 1.05 1.18
N THR A 45 12.34 2.36 1.30
CA THR A 45 11.32 3.25 0.74
C THR A 45 11.45 3.33 -0.78
N LEU A 46 10.35 3.65 -1.49
CA LEU A 46 10.39 3.93 -2.92
C LEU A 46 11.35 5.07 -3.25
N TYR A 47 11.40 6.10 -2.40
CA TYR A 47 12.40 7.16 -2.47
C TYR A 47 13.83 6.63 -2.36
N GLY A 48 14.08 5.71 -1.43
CA GLY A 48 15.39 5.08 -1.25
C GLY A 48 15.82 4.20 -2.42
N LEU A 49 14.90 3.36 -2.92
CA LEU A 49 15.14 2.40 -3.99
C LEU A 49 15.31 3.08 -5.34
N PHE A 50 14.47 4.04 -5.69
CA PHE A 50 14.48 4.64 -7.02
C PHE A 50 15.14 6.01 -7.05
N LYS A 51 15.56 6.58 -5.91
CA LYS A 51 16.09 7.95 -5.80
C LYS A 51 15.13 8.98 -6.40
N LEU A 52 13.86 8.88 -6.00
CA LEU A 52 12.82 9.82 -6.40
C LEU A 52 13.16 11.24 -5.91
N PRO A 53 12.88 12.27 -6.72
CA PRO A 53 13.07 13.66 -6.31
C PRO A 53 12.02 14.09 -5.28
N VAL A 54 12.32 15.14 -4.52
CA VAL A 54 11.37 15.81 -3.64
C VAL A 54 11.40 17.30 -4.00
N PRO A 55 10.29 17.89 -4.50
CA PRO A 55 8.98 17.28 -4.73
C PRO A 55 8.90 16.38 -5.98
N ILE A 56 7.88 15.53 -6.05
CA ILE A 56 7.53 14.77 -7.26
C ILE A 56 6.45 15.54 -8.02
N LEU A 57 6.74 15.85 -9.28
CA LEU A 57 5.92 16.57 -10.24
C LEU A 57 5.73 15.72 -11.50
N GLU A 58 4.88 16.17 -12.42
CA GLU A 58 4.52 15.42 -13.63
C GLU A 58 5.72 15.02 -14.51
N ASN A 59 6.70 15.92 -14.64
CA ASN A 59 7.91 15.74 -15.44
C ASN A 59 9.11 15.24 -14.62
N SER A 60 8.90 14.87 -13.34
CA SER A 60 9.99 14.38 -12.49
C SER A 60 10.66 13.13 -13.06
N THR A 61 11.97 13.08 -12.88
CA THR A 61 12.82 11.92 -13.18
C THR A 61 13.60 11.53 -11.94
N CYS A 62 13.91 10.24 -11.83
CA CYS A 62 14.73 9.72 -10.76
C CYS A 62 16.22 10.10 -10.93
N ASN A 63 16.92 10.35 -9.83
CA ASN A 63 18.34 10.68 -9.85
C ASN A 63 19.22 9.40 -9.83
N VAL A 64 19.16 8.61 -10.90
CA VAL A 64 19.97 7.40 -11.08
C VAL A 64 20.47 7.34 -12.51
N THR A 65 21.78 7.25 -12.69
CA THR A 65 22.38 7.04 -14.02
C THR A 65 22.47 5.54 -14.34
N PRO A 66 22.22 5.10 -15.59
CA PRO A 66 22.24 3.69 -15.96
C PRO A 66 23.56 2.96 -15.66
N ASN A 67 24.69 3.67 -15.76
CA ASN A 67 26.03 3.10 -15.57
C ASN A 67 26.52 3.12 -14.11
N SER A 68 25.79 3.78 -13.20
CA SER A 68 26.11 3.76 -11.76
C SER A 68 25.97 2.35 -11.18
N ILE A 69 26.60 2.10 -10.03
CA ILE A 69 26.45 0.85 -9.27
C ILE A 69 24.97 0.56 -9.01
N HIS A 70 24.22 1.59 -8.61
CA HIS A 70 22.80 1.49 -8.32
C HIS A 70 21.95 1.22 -9.57
N GLY A 71 22.26 1.88 -10.70
CA GLY A 71 21.61 1.62 -11.99
C GLY A 71 21.83 0.18 -12.46
N LYS A 72 23.05 -0.34 -12.33
CA LYS A 72 23.36 -1.75 -12.62
C LYS A 72 22.58 -2.71 -11.71
N PHE A 73 22.46 -2.40 -10.41
CA PHE A 73 21.63 -3.17 -9.49
C PHE A 73 20.16 -3.20 -9.93
N LEU A 74 19.55 -2.04 -10.21
CA LEU A 74 18.17 -1.97 -10.70
C LEU A 74 17.99 -2.77 -12.01
N ARG A 75 18.97 -2.73 -12.92
CA ARG A 75 18.94 -3.53 -14.15
C ARG A 75 18.89 -5.03 -13.88
N GLN A 76 19.52 -5.51 -12.81
CA GLN A 76 19.56 -6.93 -12.46
C GLN A 76 18.30 -7.43 -11.74
N VAL A 77 17.55 -6.54 -11.09
CA VAL A 77 16.26 -6.88 -10.47
C VAL A 77 15.27 -7.31 -11.56
N SER A 78 14.58 -8.42 -11.35
CA SER A 78 13.54 -8.91 -12.27
C SER A 78 12.13 -8.67 -11.73
N LEU A 79 11.97 -8.70 -10.40
CA LEU A 79 10.71 -8.50 -9.70
C LEU A 79 10.81 -7.35 -8.70
N TYR A 80 9.89 -6.40 -8.80
CA TYR A 80 9.72 -5.33 -7.83
C TYR A 80 8.41 -5.54 -7.07
N LEU A 81 8.49 -5.67 -5.75
CA LEU A 81 7.33 -5.71 -4.86
C LEU A 81 7.13 -4.31 -4.26
N LEU A 82 6.04 -3.65 -4.64
CA LEU A 82 5.70 -2.31 -4.16
C LEU A 82 4.50 -2.42 -3.21
N ASP A 83 4.73 -2.25 -1.92
CA ASP A 83 3.67 -2.26 -0.91
C ASP A 83 3.08 -0.87 -0.66
N GLU A 84 1.88 -0.85 -0.11
CA GLU A 84 1.09 0.38 0.10
C GLU A 84 0.86 1.17 -1.20
N ALA A 85 0.54 0.45 -2.28
CA ALA A 85 0.38 1.03 -3.61
C ALA A 85 -0.70 2.13 -3.69
N SER A 86 -1.69 2.13 -2.80
CA SER A 86 -2.73 3.17 -2.74
C SER A 86 -2.15 4.55 -2.40
N MET A 87 -1.04 4.61 -1.67
CA MET A 87 -0.39 5.86 -1.28
C MET A 87 0.55 6.42 -2.35
N ILE A 88 0.90 5.61 -3.36
CA ILE A 88 1.84 6.01 -4.41
C ILE A 88 1.16 7.04 -5.33
N PRO A 89 1.73 8.25 -5.50
CA PRO A 89 1.25 9.19 -6.50
C PRO A 89 1.56 8.70 -7.91
N LYS A 90 0.66 8.94 -8.87
CA LYS A 90 0.86 8.56 -10.27
C LYS A 90 2.15 9.11 -10.89
N HIS A 91 2.56 10.30 -10.50
CA HIS A 91 3.79 10.92 -10.99
C HIS A 91 5.05 10.19 -10.51
N ALA A 92 5.01 9.58 -9.31
CA ALA A 92 6.09 8.73 -8.85
C ALA A 92 6.18 7.46 -9.71
N LEU A 93 5.04 6.86 -10.05
CA LEU A 93 4.98 5.70 -10.93
C LEU A 93 5.54 6.02 -12.33
N ASN A 94 5.20 7.19 -12.89
CA ASN A 94 5.74 7.66 -14.17
C ASN A 94 7.27 7.86 -14.12
N ALA A 95 7.80 8.43 -13.03
CA ALA A 95 9.24 8.63 -12.87
C ALA A 95 9.98 7.28 -12.76
N ILE A 96 9.41 6.30 -12.06
CA ILE A 96 9.94 4.94 -11.95
C ILE A 96 9.94 4.23 -13.31
N ASP A 97 8.85 4.33 -14.07
CA ASP A 97 8.76 3.76 -15.41
C ASP A 97 9.88 4.30 -16.33
N LYS A 98 10.00 5.63 -16.45
CA LYS A 98 11.07 6.28 -17.23
C LYS A 98 12.45 5.82 -16.79
N LEU A 99 12.71 5.80 -15.49
CA LEU A 99 13.98 5.33 -14.94
C LEU A 99 14.29 3.90 -15.39
N LEU A 100 13.34 2.97 -15.24
CA LEU A 100 13.57 1.57 -15.57
C LEU A 100 13.72 1.36 -17.07
N GLN A 101 12.99 2.12 -17.90
CA GLN A 101 13.19 2.11 -19.34
C GLN A 101 14.61 2.53 -19.73
N ASP A 102 15.13 3.59 -19.12
CA ASP A 102 16.48 4.09 -19.39
C ASP A 102 17.56 3.17 -18.83
N VAL A 103 17.39 2.69 -17.60
CA VAL A 103 18.33 1.76 -16.95
C VAL A 103 18.40 0.45 -17.71
N CYS A 104 17.29 -0.05 -18.24
CA CYS A 104 17.25 -1.33 -18.98
C CYS A 104 17.48 -1.17 -20.48
N ASN A 105 17.55 0.06 -20.99
CA ASN A 105 17.54 0.36 -22.42
C ASN A 105 16.40 -0.35 -23.16
N ASN A 106 15.20 -0.30 -22.59
CA ASN A 106 14.01 -1.01 -23.08
C ASN A 106 12.79 -0.10 -22.95
N LYS A 107 12.05 0.15 -24.04
CA LYS A 107 10.89 1.05 -24.05
C LYS A 107 9.56 0.37 -23.68
N PHE A 108 9.57 -0.92 -23.36
CA PHE A 108 8.41 -1.56 -22.71
C PHE A 108 8.14 -0.92 -21.33
N PRO A 109 6.88 -0.90 -20.87
CA PRO A 109 6.54 -0.42 -19.53
C PRO A 109 7.46 -1.01 -18.47
N PHE A 110 7.94 -0.15 -17.57
CA PHE A 110 8.92 -0.41 -16.53
C PHE A 110 10.21 -1.08 -17.02
N GLY A 111 10.63 -0.80 -18.25
CA GLY A 111 11.81 -1.43 -18.85
C GLY A 111 11.67 -2.94 -19.08
N GLY A 112 10.43 -3.45 -19.15
CA GLY A 112 10.13 -4.89 -19.23
C GLY A 112 10.27 -5.64 -17.90
N LYS A 113 10.32 -4.92 -16.77
CA LYS A 113 10.40 -5.52 -15.43
C LYS A 113 9.02 -5.91 -14.92
N VAL A 114 8.97 -6.92 -14.04
CA VAL A 114 7.72 -7.29 -13.38
C VAL A 114 7.53 -6.42 -12.15
N ILE A 115 6.41 -5.69 -12.11
CA ILE A 115 6.00 -4.89 -10.96
C ILE A 115 4.79 -5.54 -10.31
N LEU A 116 4.95 -6.06 -9.09
CA LEU A 116 3.82 -6.47 -8.25
C LEU A 116 3.54 -5.35 -7.26
N MET A 117 2.49 -4.58 -7.53
CA MET A 117 1.93 -3.62 -6.58
C MET A 117 0.93 -4.34 -5.68
N GLY A 118 1.03 -4.15 -4.37
CA GLY A 118 -0.06 -4.52 -3.47
C GLY A 118 -0.37 -3.43 -2.46
N GLY A 119 -1.58 -3.53 -1.93
CA GLY A 119 -2.16 -2.49 -1.08
C GLY A 119 -3.67 -2.64 -1.03
N ASP A 120 -4.30 -1.63 -0.45
CA ASP A 120 -5.74 -1.59 -0.24
C ASP A 120 -6.25 -0.17 -0.51
N PHE A 121 -6.94 0.02 -1.64
CA PHE A 121 -7.44 1.34 -2.03
C PHE A 121 -8.60 1.85 -1.16
N ARG A 122 -9.11 1.03 -0.23
CA ARG A 122 -10.05 1.46 0.81
C ARG A 122 -9.36 2.17 1.97
N GLN A 123 -8.02 2.13 2.01
CA GLN A 123 -7.21 2.78 3.03
C GLN A 123 -6.79 4.18 2.56
N ILE A 124 -5.56 4.58 2.84
CA ILE A 124 -5.05 5.92 2.62
C ILE A 124 -4.64 6.08 1.15
N LEU A 125 -5.10 7.18 0.55
CA LEU A 125 -4.75 7.64 -0.79
C LEU A 125 -3.54 8.60 -0.73
N PRO A 126 -2.97 9.02 -1.87
CA PRO A 126 -1.81 9.91 -1.86
C PRO A 126 -2.13 11.26 -1.19
N VAL A 127 -1.17 11.78 -0.42
CA VAL A 127 -1.33 13.06 0.27
C VAL A 127 -1.06 14.22 -0.68
N VAL A 128 -2.09 15.01 -0.99
CA VAL A 128 -1.98 16.25 -1.77
C VAL A 128 -2.14 17.45 -0.84
N LYS A 129 -1.05 18.18 -0.60
CA LYS A 129 -1.06 19.35 0.29
C LYS A 129 -2.01 20.41 -0.24
N ARG A 130 -2.99 20.80 0.58
CA ARG A 130 -4.04 21.80 0.23
C ARG A 130 -4.88 21.39 -0.99
N GLY A 131 -4.91 20.11 -1.34
CA GLY A 131 -5.72 19.58 -2.43
C GLY A 131 -7.18 19.38 -2.03
N GLN A 132 -8.05 19.46 -3.02
CA GLN A 132 -9.44 19.03 -2.94
C GLN A 132 -9.56 17.52 -3.14
N PRO A 133 -10.70 16.89 -2.82
CA PRO A 133 -10.90 15.46 -3.05
C PRO A 133 -10.62 15.02 -4.49
N ALA A 134 -10.96 15.86 -5.48
CA ALA A 134 -10.66 15.61 -6.89
C ALA A 134 -9.15 15.52 -7.17
N ASP A 135 -8.35 16.37 -6.53
CA ASP A 135 -6.89 16.36 -6.68
C ASP A 135 -6.27 15.08 -6.11
N ILE A 136 -6.82 14.59 -4.99
CA ILE A 136 -6.39 13.34 -4.35
C ILE A 136 -6.70 12.15 -5.27
N VAL A 137 -7.92 12.09 -5.82
CA VAL A 137 -8.32 11.06 -6.78
C VAL A 137 -7.41 11.10 -8.00
N GLU A 138 -7.16 12.29 -8.54
CA GLU A 138 -6.32 12.47 -9.73
C GLU A 138 -4.85 12.11 -9.49
N ALA A 139 -4.36 12.27 -8.25
CA ALA A 139 -3.03 11.84 -7.87
C ALA A 139 -2.89 10.31 -7.75
N CYS A 140 -3.99 9.54 -7.63
CA CYS A 140 -3.93 8.09 -7.47
C CYS A 140 -3.32 7.38 -8.68
N ILE A 141 -2.61 6.27 -8.46
CA ILE A 141 -2.10 5.44 -9.57
C ILE A 141 -3.20 4.89 -10.49
N LYS A 142 -4.46 4.81 -10.02
CA LYS A 142 -5.61 4.43 -10.84
C LYS A 142 -5.88 5.43 -11.98
N CYS A 143 -5.49 6.68 -11.82
CA CYS A 143 -5.55 7.72 -12.86
C CYS A 143 -4.26 7.81 -13.68
N SER A 144 -3.30 6.88 -13.50
CA SER A 144 -2.10 6.79 -14.33
C SER A 144 -2.42 6.08 -15.65
N GLN A 145 -1.76 6.49 -16.74
CA GLN A 145 -1.80 5.76 -18.01
C GLN A 145 -1.28 4.32 -17.88
N HIS A 146 -0.44 4.03 -16.88
CA HIS A 146 0.06 2.68 -16.62
C HIS A 146 -1.04 1.73 -16.13
N TRP A 147 -2.14 2.25 -15.59
CA TRP A 147 -3.19 1.44 -14.99
C TRP A 147 -3.85 0.50 -16.01
N GLN A 148 -3.87 0.88 -17.30
CA GLN A 148 -4.39 0.03 -18.38
C GLN A 148 -3.64 -1.30 -18.54
N TYR A 149 -2.39 -1.38 -18.07
CA TYR A 149 -1.56 -2.59 -18.14
C TYR A 149 -1.65 -3.45 -16.88
N VAL A 150 -2.39 -3.01 -15.86
CA VAL A 150 -2.43 -3.69 -14.55
C VAL A 150 -3.38 -4.88 -14.59
N GLN A 151 -2.84 -6.08 -14.36
CA GLN A 151 -3.65 -7.25 -14.04
C GLN A 151 -3.96 -7.27 -12.53
N ARG A 152 -5.24 -7.38 -12.19
CA ARG A 152 -5.70 -7.42 -10.80
C ARG A 152 -5.81 -8.86 -10.30
N PHE A 153 -5.16 -9.11 -9.16
CA PHE A 153 -5.33 -10.30 -8.33
C PHE A 153 -5.90 -9.87 -6.99
N SER A 154 -6.89 -10.59 -6.46
CA SER A 154 -7.55 -10.25 -5.20
C SER A 154 -7.32 -11.33 -4.15
N LEU A 155 -6.88 -10.93 -2.96
CA LEU A 155 -6.92 -11.78 -1.76
C LEU A 155 -8.25 -11.54 -1.06
N THR A 156 -9.05 -12.59 -0.90
CA THR A 156 -10.44 -12.50 -0.44
C THR A 156 -10.65 -13.05 0.97
N GLU A 157 -9.80 -13.99 1.38
CA GLU A 157 -9.90 -14.62 2.70
C GLU A 157 -9.16 -13.80 3.74
N ASN A 158 -9.81 -13.50 4.86
CA ASN A 158 -9.18 -12.81 5.97
C ASN A 158 -8.49 -13.84 6.87
N MET A 159 -7.17 -13.77 6.96
CA MET A 159 -6.36 -14.75 7.68
C MET A 159 -6.07 -14.32 9.13
N ARG A 160 -6.53 -13.13 9.54
CA ARG A 160 -6.26 -12.57 10.88
C ARG A 160 -7.47 -12.68 11.81
N VAL A 161 -8.66 -12.64 11.25
CA VAL A 161 -9.93 -12.56 11.99
C VAL A 161 -10.28 -13.92 12.57
N GLN A 162 -10.63 -13.94 13.86
CA GLN A 162 -11.17 -15.13 14.51
C GLN A 162 -12.65 -15.28 14.17
N ALA A 163 -13.20 -16.49 14.31
CA ALA A 163 -14.61 -16.78 13.96
C ALA A 163 -15.61 -15.86 14.70
N GLU A 164 -15.27 -15.45 15.92
CA GLU A 164 -16.08 -14.58 16.78
C GLU A 164 -16.07 -13.10 16.32
N GLU A 165 -15.11 -12.70 15.48
CA GLU A 165 -14.91 -11.32 15.03
C GLU A 165 -15.38 -11.07 13.59
N GLU A 166 -16.03 -12.06 12.97
CA GLU A 166 -16.40 -12.01 11.56
C GLU A 166 -17.38 -10.86 11.25
N GLU A 167 -18.36 -10.62 12.13
CA GLU A 167 -19.31 -9.52 11.98
C GLU A 167 -18.61 -8.15 11.95
N PHE A 168 -17.67 -7.94 12.88
CA PHE A 168 -16.88 -6.71 12.92
C PHE A 168 -15.99 -6.55 11.69
N SER A 169 -15.38 -7.64 11.21
CA SER A 169 -14.60 -7.62 9.97
C SER A 169 -15.44 -7.22 8.77
N GLN A 170 -16.64 -7.78 8.63
CA GLN A 170 -17.58 -7.41 7.57
C GLN A 170 -18.03 -5.95 7.69
N TRP A 171 -18.24 -5.44 8.91
CA TRP A 171 -18.53 -4.03 9.14
C TRP A 171 -17.38 -3.13 8.67
N LEU A 172 -16.12 -3.45 9.01
CA LEU A 172 -14.93 -2.71 8.55
C LEU A 172 -14.79 -2.72 7.02
N LEU A 173 -15.12 -3.85 6.37
CA LEU A 173 -15.11 -3.93 4.91
C LEU A 173 -16.18 -3.04 4.27
N LYS A 174 -17.39 -3.01 4.85
CA LYS A 174 -18.48 -2.11 4.40
C LYS A 174 -18.10 -0.65 4.62
N LEU A 175 -17.48 -0.33 5.75
CA LEU A 175 -16.96 1.00 6.06
C LEU A 175 -15.95 1.44 5.00
N GLY A 176 -14.91 0.66 4.75
CA GLY A 176 -13.88 0.97 3.77
C GLY A 176 -14.41 1.03 2.33
N SER A 177 -15.48 0.31 2.03
CA SER A 177 -16.12 0.33 0.70
C SER A 177 -17.16 1.45 0.54
N GLY A 178 -17.47 2.19 1.61
CA GLY A 178 -18.49 3.25 1.59
C GLY A 178 -19.91 2.73 1.40
N THR A 179 -20.20 1.48 1.79
CA THR A 179 -21.51 0.83 1.60
C THR A 179 -22.35 0.75 2.88
N LEU A 180 -21.86 1.30 3.99
CA LEU A 180 -22.63 1.39 5.22
C LEU A 180 -23.83 2.35 5.06
N PRO A 181 -24.96 2.04 5.70
CA PRO A 181 -26.10 2.96 5.71
C PRO A 181 -25.71 4.25 6.42
N LEU A 182 -26.09 5.38 5.82
CA LEU A 182 -25.92 6.70 6.40
C LEU A 182 -27.22 7.11 7.08
N LYS A 183 -27.13 7.79 8.24
CA LYS A 183 -28.30 8.36 8.91
C LYS A 183 -28.97 9.39 7.99
N ALA A 184 -30.27 9.19 7.72
CA ALA A 184 -31.01 9.99 6.73
C ALA A 184 -31.42 11.37 7.28
N ASP A 185 -31.63 11.47 8.58
CA ASP A 185 -32.21 12.59 9.29
C ASP A 185 -31.54 12.86 10.66
N GLY A 186 -31.92 13.97 11.29
CA GLY A 186 -31.39 14.40 12.59
C GLY A 186 -30.03 15.13 12.55
N SER A 187 -29.48 15.39 13.74
CA SER A 187 -28.20 16.10 13.95
C SER A 187 -26.99 15.33 13.41
N PHE A 188 -27.12 14.02 13.19
CA PHE A 188 -26.08 13.12 12.70
C PHE A 188 -26.32 12.69 11.24
N ARG A 189 -27.09 13.47 10.47
CA ARG A 189 -27.34 13.17 9.06
C ARG A 189 -26.04 13.01 8.29
N GLY A 190 -25.91 11.92 7.54
CA GLY A 190 -24.70 11.59 6.77
C GLY A 190 -23.59 10.91 7.58
N CYS A 191 -23.79 10.68 8.89
CA CYS A 191 -22.88 9.89 9.71
C CYS A 191 -23.19 8.39 9.62
N ILE A 192 -22.17 7.57 9.91
CA ILE A 192 -22.28 6.13 10.13
C ILE A 192 -22.60 5.83 11.59
N GLU A 193 -23.14 4.64 11.84
CA GLU A 193 -23.28 4.09 13.19
C GLU A 193 -22.06 3.24 13.53
N ILE A 194 -21.45 3.53 14.69
CA ILE A 194 -20.30 2.80 15.22
C ILE A 194 -20.84 1.62 16.05
N PRO A 195 -20.35 0.38 15.85
CA PRO A 195 -20.77 -0.78 16.64
C PRO A 195 -20.56 -0.56 18.13
N GLU A 196 -21.48 -1.06 18.95
CA GLU A 196 -21.43 -0.88 20.41
C GLU A 196 -20.13 -1.42 21.03
N GLN A 197 -19.57 -2.50 20.48
CA GLN A 197 -18.28 -3.04 20.93
C GLN A 197 -17.09 -2.06 20.78
N CYS A 198 -17.21 -1.04 19.93
CA CYS A 198 -16.18 -0.01 19.76
C CYS A 198 -16.39 1.21 20.68
N LEU A 199 -17.48 1.24 21.45
CA LEU A 199 -17.78 2.32 22.37
C LEU A 199 -17.23 2.00 23.77
N LEU A 200 -16.80 3.03 24.48
CA LEU A 200 -16.38 2.98 25.88
C LEU A 200 -17.44 3.64 26.75
N GLY A 201 -17.70 3.06 27.93
CA GLY A 201 -18.46 3.77 28.97
C GLY A 201 -17.69 4.99 29.48
N GLU A 202 -18.38 6.00 30.01
CA GLU A 202 -17.76 7.26 30.48
C GLU A 202 -16.65 7.08 31.53
N ASN A 203 -16.66 5.95 32.25
CA ASN A 203 -15.69 5.62 33.30
C ASN A 203 -14.81 4.39 32.95
N GLU A 204 -14.83 3.91 31.70
CA GLU A 204 -13.97 2.80 31.28
C GLU A 204 -12.60 3.31 30.78
N SER A 205 -11.52 2.69 31.26
CA SER A 205 -10.18 2.91 30.71
C SER A 205 -10.05 2.27 29.33
N LEU A 206 -9.71 3.09 28.32
CA LEU A 206 -9.37 2.60 26.97
C LEU A 206 -8.22 1.60 27.01
N VAL A 207 -7.24 1.83 27.89
CA VAL A 207 -6.06 0.96 28.02
C VAL A 207 -6.50 -0.39 28.57
N ASP A 208 -7.27 -0.41 29.66
CA ASP A 208 -7.67 -1.65 30.34
C ASP A 208 -8.61 -2.47 29.45
N LYS A 209 -9.47 -1.80 28.68
CA LYS A 209 -10.37 -2.47 27.73
C LYS A 209 -9.62 -3.10 26.55
N ILE A 210 -8.54 -2.48 26.06
CA ILE A 210 -7.79 -2.98 24.90
C ILE A 210 -6.72 -4.00 25.31
N PHE A 211 -6.02 -3.76 26.42
CA PHE A 211 -4.84 -4.53 26.82
C PHE A 211 -5.09 -5.44 28.03
N GLY A 212 -6.26 -5.35 28.67
CA GLY A 212 -6.53 -5.97 29.96
C GLY A 212 -6.01 -5.12 31.13
N VAL A 213 -6.47 -5.44 32.34
CA VAL A 213 -5.87 -4.89 33.57
C VAL A 213 -4.55 -5.62 33.79
N ALA A 214 -3.45 -4.88 33.98
CA ALA A 214 -2.18 -5.50 34.34
C ALA A 214 -2.37 -6.21 35.70
N GLU A 215 -2.14 -7.53 35.73
CA GLU A 215 -2.01 -8.23 37.01
C GLU A 215 -0.76 -7.66 37.70
N GLU A 216 -0.93 -7.10 38.90
CA GLU A 216 0.21 -6.78 39.77
C GLU A 216 0.83 -8.11 40.20
N ASP A 217 2.04 -8.39 39.72
CA ASP A 217 2.84 -9.51 40.21
C ASP A 217 3.15 -9.27 41.71
N ASP A 218 2.50 -10.03 42.59
CA ASP A 218 2.75 -10.09 44.06
C ASP A 218 4.15 -10.65 44.40
#